data_AF-A0A0F9GX87-F1
#
_entry.id   AF-A0A0F9GX87-F1
#
_cell.length_a   1.000
_cell.length_b   1.000
_cell.length_c   1.000
_cell.angle_alpha   90.00
_cell.angle_beta   90.00
_cell.angle_gamma   90.00
#
_symmetry.space_group_name_H-M   'P 1'
#
loop_
_entity.id
_entity.type
_entity.pdbx_description
1 polymer ?
#
loop_
_entity_poly.entity_id
_entity_poly.type
_entity_poly.pdbx_seq_one_letter_code
_entity_poly.pdbx_strand_id
1 'polypeptide(L)'
;MKEKKVLNVRKYKAGYEIREELIDGSEFGGEDFIMKTAYTTSGDYIGDPKRAYWLCKKCGIAPEKISPDHNVCSIGFCKKDKKWAGWSHRGMFMFGIGSKTKKGDCGFVHGNVLELFASFSDDEKARVVKVDADGITMRHDNVRQVPESPKIGEEVEWVPAEPSYQTIEVGRGEWTAETLDEARLMAIDFAKGVS
;
A
#
# COMPACT_ATOMS: atom_id res chain seq x y z
N MET A 1 -4.75 -12.03 10.66
CA MET A 1 -5.90 -11.44 11.37
C MET A 1 -7.17 -11.94 10.75
N LYS A 2 -7.81 -12.88 11.43
CA LYS A 2 -9.04 -13.52 10.97
C LYS A 2 -10.23 -12.88 11.66
N GLU A 3 -11.14 -12.31 10.87
CA GLU A 3 -12.43 -11.83 11.38
C GLU A 3 -13.29 -13.02 11.79
N LYS A 4 -13.80 -13.03 13.02
CA LYS A 4 -14.78 -14.03 13.46
C LYS A 4 -16.20 -13.59 13.13
N LYS A 5 -16.52 -12.31 13.37
CA LYS A 5 -17.88 -11.78 13.22
C LYS A 5 -17.94 -10.25 13.21
N VAL A 6 -18.68 -9.67 12.26
CA VAL A 6 -19.18 -8.29 12.35
C VAL A 6 -20.29 -8.18 13.41
N LEU A 7 -20.06 -7.39 14.45
CA LEU A 7 -21.01 -7.14 15.55
C LEU A 7 -21.96 -5.99 15.24
N ASN A 8 -21.45 -4.92 14.62
CA ASN A 8 -22.21 -3.70 14.34
C ASN A 8 -21.66 -2.98 13.10
N VAL A 9 -22.55 -2.33 12.35
CA VAL A 9 -22.19 -1.53 11.17
C VAL A 9 -22.86 -0.16 11.24
N ARG A 10 -22.05 0.90 11.19
CA ARG A 10 -22.53 2.29 11.14
C ARG A 10 -22.11 2.95 9.83
N LYS A 11 -23.10 3.27 9.00
CA LYS A 11 -22.89 3.94 7.71
C LYS A 11 -22.92 5.46 7.86
N TYR A 12 -22.02 6.14 7.14
CA TYR A 12 -21.93 7.61 7.12
C TYR A 12 -22.26 8.16 5.74
N LYS A 13 -22.94 9.31 5.69
CA LYS A 13 -23.25 10.04 4.44
C LYS A 13 -22.00 10.49 3.68
N ALA A 14 -20.82 10.42 4.30
CA ALA A 14 -19.54 10.74 3.68
C ALA A 14 -18.94 9.59 2.84
N GLY A 15 -19.68 8.49 2.62
CA GLY A 15 -19.25 7.42 1.71
C GLY A 15 -18.39 6.32 2.34
N TYR A 16 -18.46 6.16 3.66
CA TYR A 16 -17.76 5.08 4.37
C TYR A 16 -18.64 4.51 5.49
N GLU A 17 -18.29 3.33 5.97
CA GLU A 17 -18.90 2.68 7.13
C GLU A 17 -17.85 2.29 8.16
N ILE A 18 -18.25 2.29 9.43
CA ILE A 18 -17.45 1.74 10.52
C ILE A 18 -18.06 0.41 10.90
N ARG A 19 -17.23 -0.63 10.95
CA ARG A 19 -17.59 -1.94 11.46
C ARG A 19 -16.96 -2.13 12.84
N GLU A 20 -17.71 -2.75 13.72
CA GLU A 20 -17.22 -3.26 15.01
C GLU A 20 -17.13 -4.78 14.86
N GLU A 21 -15.91 -5.30 14.93
CA GLU A 21 -15.59 -6.67 14.52
C GLU A 21 -14.97 -7.42 15.70
N LEU A 22 -15.41 -8.65 15.92
CA LEU A 22 -14.77 -9.58 16.85
C LEU A 22 -13.63 -10.27 16.10
N ILE A 23 -12.40 -10.06 16.58
CA ILE A 23 -11.17 -10.58 15.98
C ILE A 23 -10.66 -11.76 16.80
N ASP A 24 -10.19 -12.79 16.11
CA ASP A 24 -9.55 -13.94 16.75
C ASP A 24 -8.21 -13.54 17.38
N GLY A 25 -8.15 -13.57 18.71
CA GLY A 25 -6.93 -13.26 19.45
C GLY A 25 -5.92 -14.41 19.47
N SER A 26 -6.35 -15.63 19.16
CA SER A 26 -5.52 -16.83 19.31
C SER A 26 -4.29 -16.83 18.40
N GLU A 27 -4.37 -16.19 17.22
CA GLU A 27 -3.21 -15.97 16.31
C GLU A 27 -2.09 -15.19 17.00
N PHE A 28 -2.41 -14.40 18.02
CA PHE A 28 -1.47 -13.57 18.78
C PHE A 28 -1.24 -14.09 20.20
N GLY A 29 -1.68 -15.31 20.51
CA GLY A 29 -1.62 -15.89 21.86
C GLY A 29 -2.51 -15.16 22.87
N GLY A 30 -3.52 -14.41 22.42
CA GLY A 30 -4.42 -13.60 23.24
C GLY A 30 -5.88 -14.04 23.18
N GLU A 31 -6.72 -13.38 23.98
CA GLU A 31 -8.17 -13.51 23.93
C GLU A 31 -8.75 -12.74 22.74
N ASP A 32 -9.94 -13.15 22.28
CA ASP A 32 -10.69 -12.42 21.25
C ASP A 32 -10.94 -10.97 21.69
N PHE A 33 -10.79 -10.04 20.76
CA PHE A 33 -10.94 -8.62 21.04
C PHE A 33 -11.82 -7.94 19.99
N ILE A 34 -12.45 -6.85 20.42
CA ILE A 34 -13.31 -6.04 19.55
C ILE A 34 -12.45 -4.94 18.92
N MET A 35 -12.48 -4.85 17.59
CA MET A 35 -11.81 -3.82 16.83
C MET A 35 -12.81 -2.98 16.04
N LYS A 36 -12.52 -1.68 15.92
CA LYS A 36 -13.27 -0.78 15.04
C LYS A 36 -12.45 -0.44 13.82
N THR A 37 -13.01 -0.71 12.66
CA THR A 37 -12.38 -0.61 11.35
C THR A 37 -13.28 0.17 10.43
N ALA A 38 -12.69 0.88 9.47
CA ALA A 38 -13.43 1.65 8.50
C ALA A 38 -13.30 1.03 7.11
N TYR A 39 -14.41 1.00 6.39
CA TYR A 39 -14.52 0.47 5.03
C TYR A 39 -15.24 1.46 4.13
N THR A 40 -14.95 1.39 2.83
CA THR A 40 -15.79 2.02 1.80
C THR A 40 -17.16 1.34 1.78
N THR A 41 -18.15 1.95 1.12
CA THR A 41 -19.47 1.30 0.94
C THR A 41 -19.43 0.04 0.08
N SER A 42 -18.36 -0.16 -0.70
CA SER A 42 -18.07 -1.39 -1.46
C SER A 42 -17.40 -2.47 -0.62
N GLY A 43 -17.00 -2.18 0.61
CA GLY A 43 -16.33 -3.13 1.51
C GLY A 43 -14.81 -3.12 1.44
N ASP A 44 -14.20 -2.13 0.80
CA ASP A 44 -12.73 -1.98 0.75
C ASP A 44 -12.22 -1.35 2.05
N TYR A 45 -11.19 -1.94 2.63
CA TYR A 45 -10.64 -1.49 3.92
C TYR A 45 -9.93 -0.15 3.79
N ILE A 46 -10.33 0.84 4.60
CA ILE A 46 -9.73 2.19 4.63
C ILE A 46 -8.64 2.29 5.71
N GLY A 47 -8.83 1.61 6.84
CA GLY A 47 -7.99 1.77 8.04
C GLY A 47 -8.82 2.02 9.29
N ASP A 48 -8.28 2.83 10.20
CA ASP A 48 -8.96 3.18 11.44
C ASP A 48 -10.07 4.24 11.24
N PRO A 49 -11.08 4.29 12.14
CA PRO A 49 -12.16 5.27 12.07
C PRO A 49 -11.74 6.74 12.03
N LYS A 50 -10.63 7.10 12.70
CA LYS A 50 -10.15 8.49 12.75
C LYS A 50 -9.56 8.90 11.41
N ARG A 51 -8.78 8.00 10.78
CA ARG A 51 -8.27 8.18 9.41
C ARG A 51 -9.41 8.29 8.42
N ALA A 52 -10.41 7.41 8.47
CA ALA A 52 -11.56 7.45 7.55
C ALA A 52 -12.39 8.73 7.70
N TYR A 53 -12.63 9.19 8.93
CA TYR A 53 -13.28 10.48 9.17
C TYR A 53 -12.47 11.63 8.56
N TRP A 54 -11.15 11.64 8.76
CA TRP A 54 -10.31 12.71 8.22
C TRP A 54 -10.30 12.69 6.68
N LEU A 55 -10.06 11.54 6.05
CA LEU A 55 -10.07 11.40 4.58
C LEU A 55 -11.42 11.80 3.98
N CYS A 56 -12.49 11.13 4.41
CA CYS A 56 -13.80 11.26 3.77
C CYS A 56 -14.51 12.57 4.16
N LYS A 57 -14.49 12.93 5.44
CA LYS A 57 -15.26 14.08 5.94
C LYS A 57 -14.47 15.39 5.95
N LYS A 58 -13.19 15.38 6.31
CA LYS A 58 -12.38 16.62 6.38
C LYS A 58 -11.77 16.97 5.04
N CYS A 59 -11.18 15.99 4.35
CA CYS A 59 -10.53 16.21 3.05
C CYS A 59 -11.50 16.06 1.87
N GLY A 60 -12.61 15.34 2.03
CA GLY A 60 -13.55 15.10 0.93
C GLY A 60 -13.01 14.11 -0.11
N ILE A 61 -12.09 13.24 0.30
CA ILE A 61 -11.48 12.20 -0.51
C ILE A 61 -12.38 10.96 -0.47
N ALA A 62 -12.71 10.42 -1.64
CA ALA A 62 -13.35 9.11 -1.77
C ALA A 62 -12.26 8.02 -1.87
N PRO A 63 -12.04 7.19 -0.84
CA PRO A 63 -10.95 6.21 -0.84
C PRO A 63 -11.19 5.06 -1.81
N GLU A 64 -10.12 4.59 -2.42
CA GLU A 64 -10.08 3.43 -3.30
C GLU A 64 -8.74 2.69 -3.16
N LYS A 65 -8.73 1.43 -3.60
CA LYS A 65 -7.51 0.62 -3.67
C LYS A 65 -6.74 0.94 -4.94
N ILE A 66 -5.42 0.86 -4.88
CA ILE A 66 -4.56 1.00 -6.07
C ILE A 66 -4.88 -0.09 -7.11
N SER A 67 -5.05 -1.34 -6.64
CA SER A 67 -5.51 -2.47 -7.45
C SER A 67 -6.48 -3.36 -6.64
N PRO A 68 -7.23 -4.26 -7.30
CA PRO A 68 -8.08 -5.24 -6.62
C PRO A 68 -7.34 -6.13 -5.60
N ASP A 69 -6.06 -6.39 -5.84
CA ASP A 69 -5.22 -7.29 -5.02
C ASP A 69 -4.65 -6.60 -3.77
N HIS A 70 -4.72 -5.27 -3.70
CA HIS A 70 -4.38 -4.57 -2.47
C HIS A 70 -5.42 -4.85 -1.38
N ASN A 71 -4.94 -4.87 -0.14
CA ASN A 71 -5.78 -5.10 1.05
C ASN A 71 -6.28 -3.81 1.70
N VAL A 72 -5.81 -2.63 1.27
CA VAL A 72 -6.13 -1.34 1.88
C VAL A 72 -6.27 -0.25 0.81
N CYS A 73 -7.18 0.68 1.04
CA CYS A 73 -7.29 1.90 0.25
C CYS A 73 -6.11 2.83 0.53
N SER A 74 -5.43 3.24 -0.53
CA SER A 74 -4.21 4.07 -0.47
C SER A 74 -4.22 5.22 -1.48
N ILE A 75 -5.30 5.36 -2.24
CA ILE A 75 -5.53 6.49 -3.14
C ILE A 75 -7.00 6.93 -3.09
N GLY A 76 -7.33 8.11 -3.58
CA GLY A 76 -8.72 8.55 -3.63
C GLY A 76 -8.91 9.93 -4.25
N PHE A 77 -10.07 10.15 -4.88
CA PHE A 77 -10.38 11.40 -5.55
C PHE A 77 -11.07 12.41 -4.63
N CYS A 78 -10.54 13.63 -4.57
CA CYS A 78 -11.18 14.78 -3.95
C CYS A 78 -11.96 15.59 -5.00
N LYS A 79 -13.28 15.44 -5.03
CA LYS A 79 -14.15 16.14 -5.98
C LYS A 79 -14.10 17.66 -5.82
N LYS A 80 -13.90 18.15 -4.60
CA LYS A 80 -13.82 19.59 -4.28
C LYS A 80 -12.58 20.23 -4.93
N ASP A 81 -11.43 19.59 -4.77
CA ASP A 81 -10.15 20.14 -5.22
C ASP A 81 -9.78 19.70 -6.64
N LYS A 82 -10.53 18.75 -7.22
CA LYS A 82 -10.25 18.08 -8.50
C LYS A 82 -8.84 17.48 -8.51
N LYS A 83 -8.50 16.78 -7.43
CA LYS A 83 -7.19 16.17 -7.20
C LYS A 83 -7.32 14.72 -6.75
N TRP A 84 -6.32 13.92 -7.11
CA TRP A 84 -6.11 12.58 -6.60
C TRP A 84 -5.15 12.61 -5.43
N ALA A 85 -5.56 12.05 -4.30
CA ALA A 85 -4.70 11.85 -3.15
C ALA A 85 -4.06 10.45 -3.22
N GLY A 86 -2.78 10.36 -2.87
CA GLY A 86 -2.11 9.10 -2.56
C GLY A 86 -1.56 9.16 -1.14
N TRP A 87 -1.64 8.07 -0.39
CA TRP A 87 -1.16 8.00 0.99
C TRP A 87 -0.67 6.63 1.41
N SER A 88 0.11 6.64 2.48
CA SER A 88 0.49 5.48 3.27
C SER A 88 0.53 5.84 4.76
N HIS A 89 1.12 4.97 5.58
CA HIS A 89 1.47 5.29 6.95
C HIS A 89 2.54 6.40 7.07
N ARG A 90 3.39 6.60 6.04
CA ARG A 90 4.50 7.58 6.04
C ARG A 90 4.09 8.99 5.61
N GLY A 91 3.04 9.14 4.80
CA GLY A 91 2.65 10.45 4.30
C GLY A 91 1.43 10.44 3.39
N MET A 92 0.97 11.64 3.00
CA MET A 92 -0.10 11.85 2.02
C MET A 92 0.23 13.05 1.15
N PHE A 93 -0.04 12.95 -0.14
CA PHE A 93 0.06 14.07 -1.08
C PHE A 93 -1.11 14.07 -2.07
N MET A 94 -1.44 15.24 -2.63
CA MET A 94 -2.53 15.41 -3.60
C MET A 94 -2.02 15.96 -4.92
N PHE A 95 -2.35 15.27 -6.00
CA PHE A 95 -1.95 15.56 -7.37
C PHE A 95 -3.16 16.03 -8.18
N GLY A 96 -2.95 17.03 -9.02
CA GLY A 96 -3.96 17.51 -9.97
C GLY A 96 -3.32 17.77 -11.33
N ILE A 97 -4.12 18.28 -12.28
CA ILE A 97 -3.58 18.75 -13.56
C ILE A 97 -2.52 19.84 -13.28
N GLY A 98 -1.35 19.70 -13.89
CA GLY A 98 -0.17 20.55 -13.70
C GLY A 98 0.77 20.11 -12.57
N SER A 99 0.43 19.07 -11.80
CA SER A 99 1.38 18.44 -10.87
C SER A 99 2.59 17.89 -11.62
N LYS A 100 3.76 17.98 -11.01
CA LYS A 100 5.04 17.55 -11.60
C LYS A 100 5.70 16.52 -10.69
N THR A 101 6.33 15.53 -11.31
CA THR A 101 7.20 14.56 -10.65
C THR A 101 8.62 14.77 -11.15
N LYS A 102 9.57 14.89 -10.24
CA LYS A 102 11.00 15.08 -10.50
C LYS A 102 11.83 14.00 -9.83
N LYS A 103 13.07 13.82 -10.29
CA LYS A 103 14.01 12.91 -9.65
C LYS A 103 14.20 13.28 -8.18
N GLY A 104 14.02 12.30 -7.29
CA GLY A 104 14.09 12.48 -5.85
C GLY A 104 12.73 12.63 -5.14
N ASP A 105 11.65 12.87 -5.89
CA ASP A 105 10.29 12.84 -5.32
C ASP A 105 9.89 11.40 -4.95
N CYS A 106 9.09 11.22 -3.90
CA CYS A 106 8.69 9.87 -3.46
C CYS A 106 7.84 9.09 -4.48
N GLY A 107 7.20 9.79 -5.43
CA GLY A 107 6.45 9.17 -6.53
C GLY A 107 7.24 9.08 -7.84
N PHE A 108 8.56 9.32 -7.82
CA PHE A 108 9.40 9.19 -9.00
C PHE A 108 9.71 7.72 -9.29
N VAL A 109 9.39 7.29 -10.50
CA VAL A 109 9.72 5.95 -11.01
C VAL A 109 10.50 6.12 -12.32
N HIS A 110 11.69 5.54 -12.40
CA HIS A 110 12.63 5.70 -13.51
C HIS A 110 11.97 5.38 -14.86
N GLY A 111 12.22 6.23 -15.86
CA GLY A 111 11.55 6.15 -17.17
C GLY A 111 12.05 5.03 -18.08
N ASN A 112 13.16 4.38 -17.73
CA ASN A 112 13.72 3.27 -18.48
C ASN A 112 14.52 2.33 -17.57
N VAL A 113 14.71 1.11 -18.06
CA VAL A 113 15.33 0.04 -17.28
C VAL A 113 16.81 0.29 -16.97
N LEU A 114 17.53 1.01 -17.84
CA LEU A 114 18.95 1.32 -17.63
C LEU A 114 19.14 2.28 -16.46
N GLU A 115 18.34 3.34 -16.39
CA GLU A 115 18.33 4.27 -15.26
C GLU A 115 17.90 3.58 -13.97
N LEU A 116 16.85 2.74 -14.04
CA LEU A 116 16.40 1.95 -12.90
C LEU A 116 17.51 1.05 -12.36
N PHE A 117 18.15 0.27 -13.23
CA PHE A 117 19.25 -0.63 -12.85
C PHE A 117 20.46 0.15 -12.30
N ALA A 118 20.78 1.30 -12.90
CA ALA A 118 21.88 2.15 -12.44
C ALA A 118 21.63 2.73 -11.04
N SER A 119 20.36 2.89 -10.63
CA SER A 119 19.99 3.40 -9.31
C SER A 119 20.18 2.40 -8.17
N PHE A 120 20.31 1.11 -8.49
CA PHE A 120 20.49 0.05 -7.49
C PHE A 120 21.90 0.07 -6.90
N SER A 121 21.99 -0.24 -5.60
CA SER A 121 23.23 -0.59 -4.92
C SER A 121 23.82 -1.89 -5.50
N ASP A 122 25.09 -2.15 -5.21
CA ASP A 122 25.75 -3.36 -5.72
C ASP A 122 25.10 -4.65 -5.17
N ASP A 123 24.62 -4.62 -3.93
CA ASP A 123 23.88 -5.73 -3.32
C ASP A 123 22.53 -5.99 -4.01
N GLU A 124 21.82 -4.93 -4.39
CA GLU A 124 20.57 -5.05 -5.15
C GLU A 124 20.82 -5.57 -6.56
N LYS A 125 21.88 -5.09 -7.23
CA LYS A 125 22.28 -5.61 -8.55
C LYS A 125 22.60 -7.10 -8.51
N ALA A 126 23.24 -7.58 -7.44
CA ALA A 126 23.52 -9.01 -7.27
C ALA A 126 22.26 -9.88 -7.17
N ARG A 127 21.11 -9.30 -6.81
CA ARG A 127 19.81 -9.98 -6.71
C ARG A 127 19.00 -9.97 -8.01
N VAL A 128 19.45 -9.24 -9.03
CA VAL A 128 18.74 -9.14 -10.31
C VAL A 128 18.82 -10.47 -11.06
N VAL A 129 17.67 -11.05 -11.37
CA VAL A 129 17.56 -12.30 -12.13
C VAL A 129 17.07 -12.09 -13.55
N LYS A 130 16.40 -10.97 -13.83
CA LYS A 130 15.89 -10.63 -15.17
C LYS A 130 15.80 -9.12 -15.36
N VAL A 131 16.16 -8.67 -16.57
CA VAL A 131 16.04 -7.28 -17.01
C VAL A 131 15.29 -7.28 -18.34
N ASP A 132 14.12 -6.65 -18.36
CA ASP A 132 13.27 -6.50 -19.56
C ASP A 132 13.05 -5.01 -19.86
N ALA A 133 12.44 -4.70 -21.00
CA ALA A 133 12.11 -3.31 -21.35
C ALA A 133 11.17 -2.64 -20.32
N ASP A 134 10.29 -3.44 -19.71
CA ASP A 134 9.22 -2.95 -18.83
C ASP A 134 9.58 -3.01 -17.33
N GLY A 135 10.74 -3.56 -16.96
CA GLY A 135 11.12 -3.68 -15.55
C GLY A 135 12.28 -4.62 -15.24
N ILE A 136 12.57 -4.72 -13.95
CA ILE A 136 13.65 -5.56 -13.40
C ILE A 136 13.05 -6.52 -12.38
N THR A 137 13.35 -7.82 -12.53
CA THR A 137 12.93 -8.83 -11.55
C THR A 137 14.10 -9.16 -10.63
N MET A 138 13.86 -9.07 -9.33
CA MET A 138 14.81 -9.33 -8.26
C MET A 138 14.40 -10.58 -7.48
N ARG A 139 15.39 -11.38 -7.09
CA ARG A 139 15.24 -12.52 -6.19
C ARG A 139 15.53 -12.09 -4.76
N HIS A 140 14.65 -12.47 -3.85
CA HIS A 140 14.83 -12.29 -2.41
C HIS A 140 14.96 -13.67 -1.77
N ASP A 141 16.13 -13.92 -1.18
CA ASP A 141 16.34 -15.12 -0.38
C ASP A 141 15.65 -14.95 0.97
N ASN A 142 14.71 -15.84 1.25
CA ASN A 142 13.92 -15.81 2.48
C ASN A 142 14.47 -16.82 3.48
N VAL A 143 14.25 -16.53 4.75
CA VAL A 143 14.44 -17.48 5.85
C VAL A 143 13.12 -17.66 6.56
N ARG A 144 12.90 -18.85 7.12
CA ARG A 144 11.75 -19.13 7.99
C ARG A 144 12.23 -19.64 9.33
N GLN A 145 11.47 -19.30 10.37
CA GLN A 145 11.72 -19.81 11.72
C GLN A 145 11.20 -21.24 11.87
N VAL A 146 11.94 -22.07 12.59
CA VAL A 146 11.55 -23.43 12.97
C VAL A 146 11.74 -23.58 14.49
N PRO A 147 10.69 -23.93 15.26
CA PRO A 147 9.31 -24.15 14.80
C PRO A 147 8.60 -22.84 14.38
N GLU A 148 7.56 -22.93 13.54
CA GLU A 148 6.84 -21.75 13.01
C GLU A 148 6.07 -20.96 14.08
N SER A 149 5.79 -21.57 15.23
CA SER A 149 5.11 -20.95 16.38
C SER A 149 5.77 -21.43 17.67
N PRO A 150 6.99 -20.94 17.98
CA PRO A 150 7.74 -21.38 19.14
C PRO A 150 7.02 -20.95 20.42
N LYS A 151 6.98 -21.84 21.41
CA LYS A 151 6.48 -21.49 22.73
C LYS A 151 7.50 -20.61 23.45
N ILE A 152 7.04 -19.86 24.44
CA ILE A 152 7.92 -19.05 25.30
C ILE A 152 8.99 -19.98 25.91
N GLY A 153 10.27 -19.68 25.65
CA GLY A 153 11.41 -20.46 26.13
C GLY A 153 11.89 -21.58 25.20
N GLU A 154 11.25 -21.77 24.05
CA GLU A 154 11.69 -22.71 23.01
C GLU A 154 12.79 -22.10 22.14
N GLU A 155 13.79 -22.91 21.78
CA GLU A 155 14.87 -22.48 20.89
C GLU A 155 14.36 -22.35 19.44
N VAL A 156 14.83 -21.32 18.73
CA VAL A 156 14.40 -21.01 17.37
C VAL A 156 15.58 -21.10 16.43
N GLU A 157 15.44 -21.91 15.37
CA GLU A 157 16.40 -21.97 14.26
C GLU A 157 15.83 -21.24 13.03
N TRP A 158 16.68 -20.49 12.32
CA TRP A 158 16.34 -19.84 11.06
C TRP A 158 16.91 -20.63 9.90
N VAL A 159 16.04 -21.27 9.12
CA VAL A 159 16.45 -22.09 7.98
C VAL A 159 16.08 -21.40 6.66
N PRO A 160 16.80 -21.68 5.56
CA PRO A 160 16.41 -21.19 4.24
C PRO A 160 14.97 -21.56 3.88
N ALA A 161 14.25 -20.61 3.27
CA ALA A 161 12.90 -20.80 2.75
C ALA A 161 12.88 -20.61 1.22
N GLU A 162 11.72 -20.87 0.60
CA GLU A 162 11.55 -20.61 -0.83
C GLU A 162 11.80 -19.12 -1.14
N PRO A 163 12.63 -18.81 -2.16
CA PRO A 163 12.88 -17.42 -2.53
C PRO A 163 11.61 -16.79 -3.10
N SER A 164 11.46 -15.50 -2.86
CA SER A 164 10.41 -14.70 -3.50
C SER A 164 11.00 -13.86 -4.61
N TYR A 165 10.13 -13.45 -5.54
CA TYR A 165 10.50 -12.64 -6.68
C TYR A 165 9.66 -11.39 -6.70
N GLN A 166 10.31 -10.25 -6.92
CA GLN A 166 9.65 -8.97 -7.07
C GLN A 166 10.06 -8.33 -8.39
N THR A 167 9.07 -7.93 -9.19
CA THR A 167 9.31 -7.12 -10.39
C THR A 167 9.09 -5.65 -10.06
N ILE A 168 10.11 -4.84 -10.32
CA ILE A 168 10.05 -3.39 -10.23
C ILE A 168 9.86 -2.86 -11.65
N GLU A 169 8.68 -2.30 -11.90
CA GLU A 169 8.28 -1.76 -13.20
C GLU A 169 8.97 -0.41 -13.47
N VAL A 170 9.28 -0.15 -14.75
CA VAL A 170 9.67 1.19 -15.19
C VAL A 170 8.46 2.12 -15.21
N GLY A 171 8.69 3.39 -14.91
CA GLY A 171 7.68 4.42 -14.89
C GLY A 171 7.85 5.40 -16.05
N ARG A 172 7.46 6.65 -15.80
CA ARG A 172 7.52 7.74 -16.77
C ARG A 172 8.72 8.68 -16.59
N GLY A 173 9.56 8.44 -15.58
CA GLY A 173 10.65 9.35 -15.22
C GLY A 173 10.12 10.68 -14.67
N GLU A 174 10.63 11.80 -15.19
CA GLU A 174 10.12 13.13 -14.86
C GLU A 174 8.99 13.52 -15.81
N TRP A 175 7.85 13.92 -15.26
CA TRP A 175 6.68 14.24 -16.07
C TRP A 175 5.69 15.17 -15.36
N THR A 176 4.79 15.76 -16.13
CA THR A 176 3.70 16.63 -15.65
C THR A 176 2.36 16.00 -15.98
N ALA A 177 1.43 15.98 -15.03
CA ALA A 177 0.08 15.47 -15.27
C ALA A 177 -0.71 16.49 -16.11
N GLU A 178 -1.10 16.12 -17.32
CA GLU A 178 -1.94 16.91 -18.22
C GLU A 178 -3.44 16.58 -18.04
N THR A 179 -3.74 15.38 -17.52
CA THR A 179 -5.11 14.91 -17.28
C THR A 179 -5.34 14.50 -15.82
N LEU A 180 -6.61 14.29 -15.45
CA LEU A 180 -6.95 13.75 -14.12
C LEU A 180 -6.54 12.29 -13.96
N ASP A 181 -6.57 11.51 -15.03
CA ASP A 181 -6.12 10.10 -15.00
C ASP A 181 -4.61 10.02 -14.78
N GLU A 182 -3.88 10.97 -15.34
CA GLU A 182 -2.46 11.14 -15.07
C GLU A 182 -2.18 11.59 -13.64
N ALA A 183 -2.97 12.51 -13.09
CA ALA A 183 -2.87 12.85 -11.67
C ALA A 183 -3.17 11.64 -10.77
N ARG A 184 -4.06 10.73 -11.20
CA ARG A 184 -4.33 9.44 -10.52
C ARG A 184 -3.10 8.55 -10.55
N LEU A 185 -2.43 8.42 -11.69
CA LEU A 185 -1.19 7.64 -11.80
C LEU A 185 -0.09 8.19 -10.86
N MET A 186 0.07 9.52 -10.77
CA MET A 186 1.01 10.12 -9.80
C MET A 186 0.65 9.78 -8.34
N ALA A 187 -0.64 9.76 -8.01
CA ALA A 187 -1.09 9.37 -6.68
C ALA A 187 -0.79 7.89 -6.38
N ILE A 188 -0.91 7.01 -7.39
CA ILE A 188 -0.55 5.60 -7.31
C ILE A 188 0.96 5.44 -7.09
N ASP A 189 1.78 6.10 -7.91
CA ASP A 189 3.24 6.03 -7.82
C ASP A 189 3.73 6.54 -6.46
N PHE A 190 3.18 7.67 -6.01
CA PHE A 190 3.45 8.19 -4.67
C PHE A 190 3.08 7.19 -3.59
N ALA A 191 1.86 6.65 -3.63
CA ALA A 191 1.39 5.70 -2.62
C ALA A 191 2.25 4.43 -2.58
N LYS A 192 2.68 3.91 -3.74
CA LYS A 192 3.64 2.79 -3.83
C LYS A 192 5.01 3.16 -3.24
N GLY A 193 5.56 4.33 -3.59
CA GLY A 193 6.87 4.77 -3.11
C GLY A 193 6.94 5.12 -1.63
N VAL A 194 5.80 5.48 -1.02
CA VAL A 194 5.68 5.74 0.42
C VAL A 194 5.10 4.57 1.23
N SER A 195 4.70 3.45 0.60
CA SER A 195 4.19 2.28 1.33
C SER A 195 5.27 1.49 2.05
#